data_AF-A0AAV9CPA4-F1
#
_entry.id   AF-A0AAV9CPA4-F1
#
_cell.length_a   1.000
_cell.length_b   1.000
_cell.length_c   1.000
_cell.angle_alpha   90.00
_cell.angle_beta   90.00
_cell.angle_gamma   90.00
#
_symmetry.space_group_name_H-M   'P 1'
#
loop_
_entity.id
_entity.type
_entity.pdbx_description
1 polymer ?
#
loop_
_entity_poly.entity_id
_entity_poly.type
_entity_poly.pdbx_seq_one_letter_code
_entity_poly.pdbx_strand_id
1 'polypeptide(L)'
;MALTSYCASHILSDQKQTLYKSCTFVIKSTQNGLVTCGKPVLRSVVPTLCTFHFQKAQKQVAQALKKAGLNNIQSPNKPAPKLHVLVAEYVRLIQCKRREIKRSDVVS
;
A
#
# COMPACT_ATOMS: atom_id res chain seq x y z
N MET A 1 -25.87 -12.10 4.29
CA MET A 1 -24.72 -12.95 3.88
C MET A 1 -24.76 -14.19 4.75
N ALA A 2 -24.54 -15.39 4.21
CA ALA A 2 -24.93 -16.66 4.86
C ALA A 2 -24.31 -16.94 6.26
N LEU A 3 -23.35 -16.14 6.73
CA LEU A 3 -22.62 -16.35 7.98
C LEU A 3 -22.61 -15.15 8.95
N THR A 4 -23.30 -14.04 8.65
CA THR A 4 -23.27 -12.84 9.50
C THR A 4 -24.58 -12.04 9.43
N SER A 5 -25.02 -11.50 10.58
CA SER A 5 -26.18 -10.61 10.70
C SER A 5 -25.87 -9.17 10.28
N TYR A 6 -24.60 -8.85 10.03
CA TYR A 6 -24.16 -7.52 9.63
C TYR A 6 -24.27 -7.34 8.12
N CYS A 7 -24.67 -6.14 7.69
CA CYS A 7 -24.63 -5.77 6.27
C CYS A 7 -23.18 -5.57 5.80
N ALA A 8 -22.98 -5.46 4.48
CA ALA A 8 -21.66 -5.25 3.91
C ALA A 8 -20.94 -4.03 4.50
N SER A 9 -21.64 -2.94 4.83
CA SER A 9 -21.06 -1.74 5.43
C SER A 9 -20.67 -1.89 6.89
N HIS A 10 -21.33 -2.78 7.63
CA HIS A 10 -21.11 -3.01 9.07
C HIS A 10 -20.42 -4.34 9.38
N ILE A 11 -19.98 -5.07 8.35
CA ILE A 11 -19.39 -6.41 8.48
C ILE A 11 -18.15 -6.47 9.39
N LEU A 12 -17.49 -5.33 9.62
CA LEU A 12 -16.34 -5.20 10.52
C LEU A 12 -16.72 -5.03 11.99
N SER A 13 -17.99 -4.76 12.29
CA SER A 13 -18.52 -4.74 13.65
C SER A 13 -18.80 -6.15 14.19
N ASP A 14 -18.78 -7.15 13.33
CA ASP A 14 -18.89 -8.56 13.72
C ASP A 14 -17.59 -9.00 14.40
N GLN A 15 -17.67 -9.33 15.69
CA GLN A 15 -16.52 -9.79 16.48
C GLN A 15 -15.95 -11.12 15.97
N LYS A 16 -16.75 -11.93 15.26
CA LYS A 16 -16.32 -13.20 14.67
C LYS A 16 -15.87 -13.05 13.21
N GLN A 17 -15.68 -11.82 12.72
CA GLN A 17 -15.30 -11.57 11.34
C GLN A 17 -13.88 -12.07 11.00
N THR A 18 -13.79 -13.17 10.26
CA THR A 18 -12.51 -13.75 9.80
C THR A 18 -12.16 -13.41 8.36
N LEU A 19 -13.12 -13.05 7.51
CA LEU A 19 -12.91 -12.84 6.08
C LEU A 19 -12.52 -11.39 5.71
N TYR A 20 -13.08 -10.42 6.42
CA TYR A 20 -12.89 -8.99 6.13
C TYR A 20 -12.00 -8.27 7.15
N LYS A 21 -11.26 -7.26 6.69
CA LYS A 21 -10.48 -6.28 7.48
C LYS A 21 -10.79 -4.86 6.99
N SER A 22 -10.43 -3.83 7.75
CA SER A 22 -10.60 -2.44 7.34
C SER A 22 -9.53 -2.00 6.33
N CYS A 23 -9.92 -1.18 5.36
CA CYS A 23 -9.00 -0.48 4.46
C CYS A 23 -8.11 0.48 5.26
N THR A 24 -6.79 0.33 5.11
CA THR A 24 -5.78 1.10 5.86
C THR A 24 -5.34 2.38 5.16
N PHE A 25 -6.05 2.81 4.10
CA PHE A 25 -5.72 4.06 3.42
C PHE A 25 -5.91 5.26 4.36
N VAL A 26 -4.88 6.09 4.47
CA VAL A 26 -4.90 7.32 5.28
C VAL A 26 -5.62 8.42 4.51
N ILE A 27 -6.74 8.91 5.06
CA ILE A 27 -7.46 10.04 4.50
C ILE A 27 -6.86 11.34 5.01
N LYS A 28 -6.63 11.45 6.32
CA LYS A 28 -6.06 12.64 6.98
C LYS A 28 -5.17 12.22 8.15
N SER A 29 -4.11 13.00 8.39
CA SER A 29 -3.32 12.93 9.61
C SER A 29 -3.71 14.12 10.49
N THR A 30 -4.12 13.88 11.72
CA THR A 30 -4.44 14.91 12.71
C THR A 30 -3.51 14.78 13.92
N GLN A 31 -3.49 15.79 14.80
CA GLN A 31 -2.72 15.73 16.05
C GLN A 31 -3.16 14.56 16.95
N ASN A 32 -4.43 14.15 16.85
CA ASN A 32 -5.02 13.03 17.60
C ASN A 32 -4.89 11.68 16.87
N GLY A 33 -4.15 11.62 15.75
CA GLY A 33 -3.82 10.38 15.07
C GLY A 33 -4.27 10.30 13.61
N LEU A 34 -4.28 9.07 13.10
CA LEU A 34 -4.45 8.79 11.68
C LEU A 34 -5.90 8.43 11.36
N VAL A 35 -6.55 9.23 10.53
CA VAL A 35 -7.91 8.94 10.06
C VAL A 35 -7.81 8.04 8.83
N THR A 36 -8.16 6.76 9.01
CA THR A 36 -8.16 5.76 7.94
C THR A 36 -9.54 5.62 7.28
N CYS A 37 -9.58 5.03 6.09
CA CYS A 37 -10.82 4.83 5.32
C CYS A 37 -11.83 3.92 6.01
N GLY A 38 -11.40 2.85 6.67
CA GLY A 38 -12.31 1.94 7.37
C GLY A 38 -13.17 1.03 6.48
N LYS A 39 -13.24 1.24 5.16
CA LYS A 39 -14.06 0.39 4.26
C LYS A 39 -13.66 -1.09 4.36
N PRO A 40 -14.61 -2.04 4.42
CA PRO A 40 -14.30 -3.47 4.47
C PRO A 40 -13.61 -3.95 3.19
N VAL A 41 -12.55 -4.75 3.36
CA VAL A 41 -11.78 -5.40 2.30
C VAL A 41 -11.45 -6.82 2.71
N LEU A 42 -11.31 -7.74 1.74
CA LEU A 42 -10.93 -9.12 2.05
C LEU A 42 -9.54 -9.18 2.68
N ARG A 43 -9.35 -10.07 3.66
CA ARG A 43 -8.06 -10.25 4.33
C ARG A 43 -6.92 -10.64 3.38
N SER A 44 -7.24 -11.34 2.29
CA SER A 44 -6.31 -11.74 1.23
C SER A 44 -5.77 -10.58 0.39
N VAL A 45 -6.42 -9.42 0.40
CA VAL A 45 -6.00 -8.28 -0.41
C VAL A 45 -4.76 -7.62 0.23
N VAL A 46 -3.70 -7.52 -0.58
CA VAL A 46 -2.42 -6.88 -0.25
C VAL A 46 -2.04 -5.95 -1.41
N PRO A 47 -1.80 -4.65 -1.16
CA PRO A 47 -1.94 -3.92 0.11
C PRO A 47 -3.40 -3.83 0.56
N THR A 48 -3.63 -3.63 1.87
CA THR A 48 -4.97 -3.56 2.50
C THR A 48 -5.75 -2.28 2.08
N LEU A 49 -6.14 -2.19 0.82
CA LEU A 49 -6.81 -1.03 0.23
C LEU A 49 -8.12 -1.45 -0.43
N CYS A 50 -9.17 -0.64 -0.29
CA CYS A 50 -10.37 -0.82 -1.10
C CYS A 50 -10.08 -0.45 -2.55
N THR A 51 -10.88 -0.94 -3.49
CA THR A 51 -10.66 -0.75 -4.94
C THR A 51 -10.43 0.71 -5.33
N PHE A 52 -11.22 1.63 -4.78
CA PHE A 52 -11.08 3.07 -4.97
C PHE A 52 -9.72 3.60 -4.49
N HIS A 53 -9.29 3.23 -3.29
CA HIS A 53 -8.02 3.68 -2.73
C HIS A 53 -6.82 3.00 -3.37
N PHE A 54 -6.95 1.76 -3.84
CA PHE A 54 -5.92 1.07 -4.61
C PHE A 54 -5.65 1.80 -5.92
N GLN A 55 -6.70 2.12 -6.69
CA GLN A 55 -6.56 2.90 -7.93
C GLN A 55 -5.99 4.29 -7.69
N LYS A 56 -6.40 4.96 -6.61
CA LYS A 56 -5.84 6.27 -6.23
C LYS A 56 -4.35 6.16 -5.89
N ALA A 57 -3.96 5.20 -5.05
CA ALA A 57 -2.57 4.96 -4.71
C ALA A 57 -1.73 4.62 -5.95
N GLN A 58 -2.26 3.78 -6.84
CA GLN A 58 -1.60 3.43 -8.11
C GLN A 58 -1.35 4.68 -8.98
N LYS A 59 -2.33 5.60 -9.08
CA LYS A 59 -2.15 6.87 -9.79
C LYS A 59 -1.09 7.77 -9.14
N GLN A 60 -1.06 7.84 -7.81
CA GLN A 60 -0.04 8.62 -7.09
C GLN A 60 1.36 8.07 -7.31
N VAL A 61 1.53 6.74 -7.25
CA VAL A 61 2.79 6.07 -7.56
C VAL A 61 3.20 6.34 -9.00
N ALA A 62 2.29 6.20 -9.96
CA ALA A 62 2.53 6.51 -11.37
C ALA A 62 3.04 7.95 -11.57
N GLN A 63 2.42 8.92 -10.91
CA GLN A 63 2.83 10.33 -10.97
C GLN A 63 4.20 10.57 -10.32
N ALA A 64 4.47 9.94 -9.17
CA ALA A 64 5.77 10.04 -8.51
C ALA A 64 6.89 9.46 -9.37
N LEU A 65 6.66 8.30 -9.99
CA LEU A 65 7.59 7.69 -10.95
C LEU A 65 7.83 8.59 -12.16
N LYS A 66 6.76 9.20 -12.71
CA LYS A 66 6.88 10.17 -13.81
C LYS A 66 7.75 11.37 -13.42
N LYS A 67 7.53 11.95 -12.24
CA LYS A 67 8.33 13.06 -11.71
C LYS A 67 9.80 12.68 -11.50
N ALA A 68 10.06 11.42 -11.13
CA ALA A 68 11.42 10.87 -11.00
C ALA A 68 12.07 10.51 -12.34
N GLY A 69 11.45 10.81 -13.49
CA GLY A 69 11.98 10.49 -14.82
C GLY A 69 11.80 9.03 -15.23
N LEU A 70 11.09 8.22 -14.46
CA LEU A 70 10.86 6.78 -14.69
C LEU A 70 9.61 6.52 -15.55
N ASN A 71 9.41 7.32 -16.59
CA ASN A 71 8.26 7.26 -17.53
C ASN A 71 8.11 5.90 -18.23
N ASN A 72 9.16 5.09 -18.17
CA ASN A 72 9.38 3.89 -18.97
C ASN A 72 8.68 2.65 -18.40
N ILE A 73 8.25 2.71 -17.12
CA ILE A 73 7.77 1.54 -16.36
C ILE A 73 6.31 1.20 -16.69
N GLN A 74 5.54 2.15 -17.25
CA GLN A 74 4.10 1.99 -17.50
C GLN A 74 3.70 1.98 -18.99
N SER A 75 4.65 1.85 -19.91
CA SER A 75 4.30 1.71 -21.33
C SER A 75 3.82 0.27 -21.59
N PRO A 76 2.60 0.06 -22.10
CA PRO A 76 2.13 -1.28 -22.50
C PRO A 76 2.97 -1.88 -23.64
N ASN A 77 3.77 -1.06 -24.32
CA ASN A 77 4.63 -1.46 -25.43
C ASN A 77 6.07 -1.79 -25.01
N LYS A 78 6.40 -1.75 -23.71
CA LYS A 78 7.72 -2.15 -23.19
C LYS A 78 7.58 -3.41 -22.36
N PRO A 79 8.42 -4.44 -22.59
CA PRO A 79 8.38 -5.66 -21.80
C PRO A 79 8.63 -5.30 -20.34
N ALA A 80 7.84 -5.93 -19.44
CA ALA A 80 8.02 -5.77 -18.01
C ALA A 80 9.48 -6.01 -17.63
N PRO A 81 10.07 -5.22 -16.72
CA PRO A 81 11.43 -5.46 -16.25
C PRO A 81 11.57 -6.90 -15.76
N LYS A 82 12.63 -7.58 -16.18
CA LYS A 82 12.89 -8.96 -15.75
C LYS A 82 12.94 -9.00 -14.22
N LEU A 83 12.38 -10.06 -13.62
CA LEU A 83 12.26 -10.20 -12.16
C LEU A 83 13.58 -9.90 -11.42
N HIS A 84 14.72 -10.36 -11.95
CA HIS A 84 16.02 -10.13 -11.34
C HIS A 84 16.40 -8.64 -11.25
N VAL A 85 15.95 -7.80 -12.19
CA VAL A 85 16.19 -6.35 -12.16
C VAL A 85 15.39 -5.71 -11.05
N LEU A 86 14.13 -6.12 -10.87
CA LEU A 86 13.28 -5.64 -9.77
C LEU A 86 13.85 -6.05 -8.42
N VAL A 87 14.27 -7.31 -8.28
CA VAL A 87 14.89 -7.83 -7.04
C VAL A 87 16.17 -7.06 -6.71
N ALA A 88 17.05 -6.83 -7.70
CA ALA A 88 18.28 -6.09 -7.50
C ALA A 88 18.04 -4.65 -7.02
N GLU A 89 17.08 -3.95 -7.63
CA GLU A 89 16.74 -2.57 -7.22
C GLU A 89 16.13 -2.53 -5.82
N TYR A 90 15.30 -3.51 -5.47
CA TYR A 90 14.74 -3.62 -4.12
C TYR A 90 15.82 -3.87 -3.06
N VAL A 91 16.79 -4.76 -3.36
CA VAL A 91 17.94 -5.00 -2.49
C VAL A 91 18.77 -3.73 -2.33
N ARG A 92 18.99 -2.97 -3.42
CA ARG A 92 19.70 -1.68 -3.38
C ARG A 92 18.99 -0.69 -2.45
N LEU A 93 17.67 -0.54 -2.57
CA LEU A 93 16.88 0.34 -1.71
C LEU A 93 16.96 -0.05 -0.23
N ILE A 94 16.84 -1.35 0.08
CA ILE A 94 16.99 -1.87 1.45
C ILE A 94 18.38 -1.52 1.99
N GLN A 95 19.43 -1.73 1.20
CA GLN A 95 20.80 -1.44 1.62
C GLN A 95 21.04 0.05 1.82
N CYS A 96 20.53 0.93 0.93
CA CYS A 96 20.61 2.38 1.10
C CYS A 96 19.97 2.80 2.43
N LYS A 97 18.75 2.32 2.70
CA LYS A 97 18.03 2.65 3.95
C LYS A 97 18.78 2.16 5.20
N ARG A 98 19.40 0.98 5.16
CA ARG A 98 20.24 0.47 6.26
C ARG A 98 21.49 1.34 6.49
N ARG A 99 22.12 1.84 5.42
CA ARG A 99 23.28 2.74 5.54
C ARG A 99 22.89 4.10 6.09
N GLU A 100 21.74 4.64 5.71
CA GLU A 100 21.20 5.88 6.26
C GLU A 100 20.96 5.76 7.77
N ILE A 101 20.31 4.67 8.22
CA ILE A 101 20.10 4.38 9.64
C ILE A 101 21.44 4.29 10.38
N LYS A 102 22.40 3.51 9.84
CA LYS A 102 23.73 3.40 10.45
C LYS A 102 24.46 4.75 10.51
N ARG A 103 24.24 5.64 9.55
CA ARG A 103 24.83 6.98 9.53
C ARG A 103 24.18 7.92 10.55
N SER A 104 22.87 7.80 10.79
CA SER A 104 22.19 8.56 11.84
C SER A 104 22.58 8.10 13.24
N ASP A 105 22.85 6.79 13.42
CA ASP A 105 23.26 6.23 14.72
C ASP A 105 24.70 6.64 15.12
N VAL A 106 25.57 6.96 14.16
CA VAL A 106 26.97 7.40 14.40
C VAL A 106 27.08 8.90 14.69
N VAL A 107 26.01 9.66 14.44
CA VAL A 107 25.96 11.13 14.64
C VAL A 107 25.21 11.51 15.94
N SER A 108 24.81 10.51 16.74
CA SER A 108 24.17 10.68 18.05
C SER A 108 25.14 10.45 19.20
#